data_AF-A0A1M4N7J2-F1
#
_entry.id   AF-A0A1M4N7J2-F1
#
_cell.length_a   1.000
_cell.length_b   1.000
_cell.length_c   1.000
_cell.angle_alpha   90.00
_cell.angle_beta   90.00
_cell.angle_gamma   90.00
#
_symmetry.space_group_name_H-M   'P 1'
#
loop_
_entity.id
_entity.type
_entity.pdbx_description
1 polymer ?
#
loop_
_entity_poly.entity_id
_entity_poly.type
_entity_poly.pdbx_seq_one_letter_code
_entity_poly.pdbx_strand_id
1 'polypeptide(L)'
;MKKTISELKNALSRSGVYSPYVLVGHGYGGLIATEFAKKYPENVSGVVLIDSLMEEDIKSEEFQKSINKQLMKAGVGRFFSYFGGLRLTYKTKIFKNDEAFLKNLSNTEKELFLSQRVTSKHYSAYYKELQILKDYKGKIQEDDALGDIFLHILTPANKYNDEEKDNDYINKQSNLEKLSSKAEQVIVEDSSSYIQVDRPEAVVKAINKIVKEAKKQKK
;
A
#
# COMPACT_ATOMS: atom_id res chain seq x y z
N MET A 1 6.47 -3.21 12.55
CA MET A 1 7.08 -3.49 11.23
C MET A 1 8.13 -4.60 11.24
N LYS A 2 9.12 -4.64 12.15
CA LYS A 2 10.18 -5.69 12.15
C LYS A 2 9.67 -7.12 11.95
N LYS A 3 8.59 -7.50 12.65
CA LYS A 3 7.92 -8.79 12.49
C LYS A 3 7.37 -9.00 11.07
N THR A 4 6.61 -8.04 10.54
CA THR A 4 6.05 -8.06 9.18
C THR A 4 7.14 -8.27 8.12
N ILE A 5 8.29 -7.60 8.26
CA ILE A 5 9.42 -7.74 7.33
C ILE A 5 10.05 -9.14 7.42
N SER A 6 10.17 -9.69 8.63
CA SER A 6 10.63 -11.06 8.81
C SER A 6 9.66 -12.08 8.21
N GLU A 7 8.35 -11.86 8.35
CA GLU A 7 7.31 -12.70 7.77
C GLU A 7 7.34 -12.63 6.23
N LEU A 8 7.50 -11.43 5.66
CA LEU A 8 7.66 -11.24 4.21
C LEU A 8 8.91 -11.95 3.68
N LYS A 9 10.06 -11.80 4.35
CA LYS A 9 11.30 -12.51 3.96
C LYS A 9 11.12 -14.02 3.96
N ASN A 10 10.44 -14.56 4.98
CA ASN A 10 10.15 -15.99 5.09
C ASN A 10 9.15 -16.48 4.03
N ALA A 11 8.16 -15.66 3.67
CA ALA A 11 7.22 -15.99 2.61
C ALA A 11 7.92 -16.04 1.24
N LEU A 12 8.77 -15.04 0.95
CA LEU A 12 9.55 -14.98 -0.29
C LEU A 12 10.55 -16.14 -0.41
N SER A 13 11.26 -16.48 0.66
CA SER A 13 12.19 -17.62 0.63
C SER A 13 11.51 -18.98 0.42
N ARG A 14 10.21 -19.08 0.74
CA ARG A 14 9.40 -20.29 0.59
C ARG A 14 8.53 -20.31 -0.66
N SER A 15 8.43 -19.20 -1.40
CA SER A 15 7.56 -19.11 -2.58
C SER A 15 8.16 -19.73 -3.84
N GLY A 16 9.46 -20.03 -3.84
CA GLY A 16 10.18 -20.49 -5.03
C GLY A 16 10.51 -19.37 -6.02
N VAL A 17 10.25 -18.11 -5.68
CA VAL A 17 10.65 -16.94 -6.47
C VAL A 17 12.06 -16.54 -6.09
N TYR A 18 12.93 -16.35 -7.07
CA TYR A 18 14.33 -15.98 -6.85
C TYR A 18 14.53 -14.46 -6.86
N SER A 19 15.34 -13.97 -5.93
CA SER A 19 15.82 -12.58 -5.92
C SER A 19 16.75 -12.31 -7.12
N PRO A 20 16.93 -11.04 -7.54
CA PRO A 20 16.36 -9.84 -6.96
C PRO A 20 14.89 -9.60 -7.34
N TYR A 21 14.09 -9.10 -6.39
CA TYR A 21 12.65 -8.89 -6.51
C TYR A 21 12.31 -7.49 -7.04
N VAL A 22 11.15 -7.37 -7.70
CA VAL A 22 10.47 -6.08 -7.86
C VAL A 22 9.32 -6.04 -6.86
N LEU A 23 9.38 -5.13 -5.89
CA LEU A 23 8.35 -5.01 -4.85
C LEU A 23 7.32 -3.97 -5.28
N VAL A 24 6.03 -4.30 -5.14
CA VAL A 24 4.93 -3.40 -5.49
C VAL A 24 4.05 -3.21 -4.26
N GLY A 25 3.95 -1.99 -3.77
CA GLY A 25 3.27 -1.68 -2.52
C GLY A 25 2.28 -0.53 -2.65
N HIS A 26 1.01 -0.79 -2.35
CA HIS A 26 -0.04 0.23 -2.27
C HIS A 26 -0.26 0.70 -0.82
N GLY A 27 -0.36 2.02 -0.60
CA GLY A 27 -0.65 2.59 0.72
C GLY A 27 0.33 2.09 1.80
N TYR A 28 -0.19 1.35 2.80
CA TYR A 28 0.64 0.73 3.85
C TYR A 28 1.65 -0.28 3.31
N GLY A 29 1.31 -0.98 2.22
CA GLY A 29 2.24 -1.87 1.52
C GLY A 29 3.47 -1.15 0.97
N GLY A 30 3.35 0.16 0.68
CA GLY A 30 4.49 1.00 0.29
C GLY A 30 5.53 1.09 1.39
N LEU A 31 5.12 1.33 2.65
CA LEU A 31 6.03 1.32 3.80
C LEU A 31 6.73 -0.03 3.98
N ILE A 32 5.98 -1.13 3.80
CA ILE A 32 6.55 -2.48 3.91
C ILE A 32 7.60 -2.70 2.81
N ALA A 33 7.31 -2.29 1.57
CA ALA A 33 8.22 -2.42 0.44
C ALA A 33 9.50 -1.58 0.64
N THR A 34 9.35 -0.32 1.07
CA THR A 34 10.48 0.57 1.39
C THR A 34 11.35 -0.01 2.50
N GLU A 35 10.76 -0.43 3.63
CA GLU A 35 11.51 -1.02 4.74
C GLU A 35 12.20 -2.34 4.34
N PHE A 36 11.57 -3.17 3.52
CA PHE A 36 12.18 -4.40 3.03
C PHE A 36 13.38 -4.11 2.12
N ALA A 37 13.21 -3.20 1.16
CA ALA A 37 14.27 -2.82 0.22
C ALA A 37 15.45 -2.14 0.94
N LYS A 38 15.18 -1.26 1.90
CA LYS A 38 16.21 -0.66 2.77
C LYS A 38 16.99 -1.72 3.55
N LYS A 39 16.32 -2.77 4.03
CA LYS A 39 16.95 -3.81 4.87
C LYS A 39 17.67 -4.90 4.07
N TYR A 40 17.22 -5.19 2.86
CA TYR A 40 17.76 -6.24 1.98
C TYR A 40 17.98 -5.71 0.55
N PRO A 41 18.83 -4.67 0.37
CA PRO A 41 19.01 -4.02 -0.92
C PRO A 41 19.51 -4.99 -2.00
N GLU A 42 20.34 -5.97 -1.63
CA GLU A 42 20.85 -7.01 -2.53
C GLU A 42 19.76 -7.95 -3.06
N ASN A 43 18.61 -8.02 -2.37
CA ASN A 43 17.48 -8.85 -2.77
C ASN A 43 16.44 -8.09 -3.61
N VAL A 44 16.63 -6.81 -3.91
CA VAL A 44 15.62 -5.97 -4.57
C VAL A 44 16.21 -5.26 -5.79
N SER A 45 15.59 -5.45 -6.96
CA SER A 45 15.93 -4.73 -8.19
C SER A 45 15.16 -3.43 -8.34
N GLY A 46 14.00 -3.30 -7.70
CA GLY A 46 13.24 -2.07 -7.71
C GLY A 46 11.97 -2.11 -6.88
N VAL A 47 11.40 -0.94 -6.64
CA VAL A 47 10.20 -0.71 -5.86
C VAL A 47 9.21 0.12 -6.68
N VAL A 48 7.94 -0.29 -6.70
CA VAL A 48 6.82 0.49 -7.21
C VAL A 48 5.92 0.85 -6.03
N LEU A 49 5.86 2.14 -5.70
CA LEU A 49 5.00 2.71 -4.67
C LEU A 49 3.72 3.21 -5.34
N ILE A 50 2.57 2.70 -4.92
CA ILE A 50 1.26 3.09 -5.45
C ILE A 50 0.51 3.85 -4.36
N ASP A 51 0.28 5.15 -4.55
CA ASP A 51 -0.39 6.00 -3.53
C ASP A 51 0.13 5.71 -2.10
N SER A 52 1.46 5.63 -1.94
CA SER A 52 2.07 5.13 -0.70
C SER A 52 1.74 6.06 0.47
N LEU A 53 1.61 5.49 1.67
CA LEU A 53 1.53 6.30 2.87
C LEU A 53 2.84 7.05 3.09
N MET A 54 2.74 8.30 3.55
CA MET A 54 3.86 9.15 3.93
C MET A 54 4.08 9.08 5.44
N GLU A 55 5.33 8.96 5.90
CA GLU A 55 5.65 8.90 7.34
C GLU A 55 5.22 10.17 8.09
N GLU A 56 5.29 11.33 7.42
CA GLU A 56 4.81 12.61 7.96
C GLU A 56 3.29 12.62 8.16
N ASP A 57 2.53 12.04 7.23
CA ASP A 57 1.06 11.91 7.36
C ASP A 57 0.71 11.03 8.54
N ILE A 58 1.40 9.89 8.67
CA ILE A 58 1.13 8.94 9.75
C ILE A 58 1.35 9.58 11.12
N LYS A 59 2.31 10.50 11.24
CA LYS A 59 2.63 11.21 12.49
C LYS A 59 1.70 12.40 12.77
N SER A 60 0.89 12.82 11.80
CA SER A 60 -0.05 13.92 11.97
C SER A 60 -1.17 13.59 12.96
N GLU A 61 -1.66 14.61 13.68
CA GLU A 61 -2.76 14.44 14.62
C GLU A 61 -4.05 13.99 13.94
N GLU A 62 -4.33 14.51 12.74
CA GLU A 62 -5.50 14.16 11.95
C GLU A 62 -5.52 12.67 11.60
N PHE A 63 -4.39 12.16 11.09
CA PHE A 63 -4.25 10.75 10.78
C PHE A 63 -4.38 9.89 12.03
N GLN A 64 -3.70 10.25 13.13
CA GLN A 64 -3.77 9.51 14.39
C GLN A 64 -5.19 9.48 14.98
N LYS A 65 -5.95 10.58 14.87
CA LYS A 65 -7.36 10.64 15.27
C LYS A 65 -8.22 9.70 14.41
N SER A 66 -7.98 9.66 13.10
CA SER A 66 -8.64 8.73 12.17
C SER A 66 -8.33 7.28 12.52
N ILE A 67 -7.06 6.93 12.74
CA ILE A 67 -6.62 5.58 13.11
C ILE A 67 -7.22 5.15 14.45
N ASN A 68 -7.24 6.00 15.47
CA ASN A 68 -7.85 5.67 16.76
C ASN A 68 -9.35 5.35 16.63
N LYS A 69 -10.09 6.12 15.82
CA LYS A 69 -11.50 5.87 15.52
C LYS A 69 -11.68 4.54 14.79
N GLN A 70 -10.83 4.24 13.81
CA GLN A 70 -10.85 2.98 13.08
C GLN A 70 -10.52 1.79 13.98
N LEU A 71 -9.53 1.91 14.88
CA LEU A 71 -9.16 0.87 15.85
C LEU A 71 -10.30 0.51 16.79
N MET A 72 -11.00 1.50 17.34
CA MET A 72 -12.16 1.26 18.20
C MET A 72 -13.24 0.45 17.45
N LYS A 73 -13.58 0.87 16.22
CA LYS A 73 -14.55 0.15 15.37
C LYS A 73 -14.09 -1.25 15.01
N ALA A 74 -12.82 -1.41 14.61
CA ALA A 74 -12.24 -2.68 14.23
C ALA A 74 -12.14 -3.65 15.42
N GLY A 75 -11.90 -3.14 16.64
CA GLY A 75 -11.92 -3.94 17.87
C GLY A 75 -13.29 -4.54 18.15
N VAL A 76 -14.35 -3.73 18.06
CA VAL A 76 -15.75 -4.21 18.16
C VAL A 76 -16.06 -5.21 17.05
N GLY A 77 -15.70 -4.90 15.80
CA GLY A 77 -15.91 -5.80 14.66
C GLY A 77 -15.17 -7.15 14.81
N ARG A 78 -13.93 -7.13 15.31
CA ARG A 78 -13.13 -8.33 15.58
C ARG A 78 -13.81 -9.22 16.61
N PHE A 79 -14.38 -8.66 17.68
CA PHE A 79 -15.13 -9.44 18.68
C PHE A 79 -16.32 -10.18 18.05
N PHE A 80 -17.14 -9.48 17.26
CA PHE A 80 -18.29 -10.09 16.56
C PHE A 80 -17.89 -11.04 15.42
N SER A 81 -16.67 -10.92 14.88
CA SER A 81 -16.16 -11.80 13.82
C SER A 81 -16.07 -13.26 14.25
N TYR A 82 -15.74 -13.52 15.53
CA TYR A 82 -15.55 -14.88 16.03
C TYR A 82 -16.85 -15.67 16.11
N PHE A 83 -17.98 -14.99 16.30
CA PHE A 83 -19.30 -15.61 16.39
C PHE A 83 -20.08 -15.58 15.07
N GLY A 84 -19.42 -15.22 13.97
CA GLY A 84 -20.05 -15.14 12.65
C GLY A 84 -21.02 -13.96 12.48
N GLY A 85 -21.14 -13.06 13.46
CA GLY A 85 -22.03 -11.90 13.41
C GLY A 85 -21.74 -10.96 12.24
N LEU A 86 -20.47 -10.85 11.84
CA LEU A 86 -20.10 -10.08 10.64
C LEU A 86 -20.68 -10.65 9.34
N ARG A 87 -20.91 -11.97 9.24
CA ARG A 87 -21.54 -12.56 8.04
C ARG A 87 -23.00 -12.15 7.90
N LEU A 88 -23.69 -11.89 9.00
CA LEU A 88 -25.06 -11.36 8.97
C LEU A 88 -25.08 -9.92 8.43
N THR A 89 -24.02 -9.15 8.71
CA THR A 89 -23.93 -7.75 8.23
C THR A 89 -23.66 -7.59 6.74
N TYR A 90 -23.14 -8.64 6.07
CA TYR A 90 -22.94 -8.68 4.62
C TYR A 90 -24.27 -8.47 3.87
N LYS A 91 -25.34 -9.12 4.34
CA LYS A 91 -26.69 -8.97 3.75
C LYS A 91 -27.33 -7.61 4.07
N THR A 92 -26.93 -6.96 5.16
CA THR A 92 -27.57 -5.73 5.65
C THR A 92 -26.84 -4.45 5.25
N LYS A 93 -25.72 -4.52 4.50
CA LYS A 93 -24.91 -3.36 4.04
C LYS A 93 -24.44 -2.42 5.16
N ILE A 94 -24.28 -2.92 6.39
CA ILE A 94 -23.90 -2.09 7.55
C ILE A 94 -22.47 -1.53 7.43
N PHE A 95 -21.58 -2.22 6.71
CA PHE A 95 -20.24 -1.71 6.44
C PHE A 95 -20.24 -0.81 5.22
N LYS A 96 -19.82 0.45 5.41
CA LYS A 96 -19.51 1.34 4.29
C LYS A 96 -18.41 0.68 3.44
N ASN A 97 -18.72 0.45 2.18
CA ASN A 97 -17.76 -0.01 1.21
C ASN A 97 -17.11 1.20 0.55
N ASP A 98 -15.86 1.00 0.13
CA ASP A 98 -15.20 1.99 -0.69
C ASP A 98 -15.73 1.88 -2.12
N GLU A 99 -16.71 2.72 -2.44
CA GLU A 99 -17.35 2.78 -3.77
C GLU A 99 -16.33 3.04 -4.87
N ALA A 100 -15.27 3.81 -4.60
CA ALA A 100 -14.23 4.10 -5.59
C ALA A 100 -13.47 2.82 -5.97
N PHE A 101 -13.08 2.02 -4.97
CA PHE A 101 -12.47 0.70 -5.22
C PHE A 101 -13.42 -0.26 -5.93
N LEU A 102 -14.69 -0.31 -5.53
CA LEU A 102 -15.65 -1.28 -6.05
C LEU A 102 -16.16 -0.96 -7.45
N LYS A 103 -16.16 0.31 -7.88
CA LYS A 103 -16.77 0.74 -9.14
C LYS A 103 -16.19 0.00 -10.34
N ASN A 104 -14.87 -0.17 -10.36
CA ASN A 104 -14.11 -0.68 -11.49
C ASN A 104 -13.85 -2.20 -11.43
N LEU A 105 -14.40 -2.90 -10.43
CA LEU A 105 -14.35 -4.36 -10.34
C LEU A 105 -15.51 -5.04 -11.08
N SER A 106 -15.28 -6.24 -11.60
CA SER A 106 -16.36 -7.14 -12.05
C SER A 106 -17.22 -7.60 -10.88
N ASN A 107 -18.44 -8.09 -11.16
CA ASN A 107 -19.33 -8.59 -10.10
C ASN A 107 -18.69 -9.73 -9.28
N THR A 108 -17.98 -10.65 -9.96
CA THR A 108 -17.28 -11.76 -9.29
C THR A 108 -16.16 -11.26 -8.37
N GLU A 109 -15.39 -10.25 -8.80
CA GLU A 109 -14.35 -9.64 -7.97
C GLU A 109 -14.94 -8.89 -6.77
N LYS A 110 -16.05 -8.17 -6.95
CA LYS A 110 -16.77 -7.51 -5.84
C LYS A 110 -17.24 -8.54 -4.83
N GLU A 111 -17.86 -9.64 -5.28
CA GLU A 111 -18.31 -10.71 -4.39
C GLU A 111 -17.16 -11.34 -3.62
N LEU A 112 -16.07 -11.68 -4.32
CA LEU A 112 -14.87 -12.23 -3.69
C LEU A 112 -14.29 -11.27 -2.65
N PHE A 113 -14.09 -10.01 -3.00
CA PHE A 113 -13.57 -8.99 -2.10
C PHE A 113 -14.44 -8.82 -0.85
N LEU A 114 -15.75 -8.66 -1.04
CA LEU A 114 -16.68 -8.46 0.06
C LEU A 114 -16.79 -9.71 0.96
N SER A 115 -16.69 -10.92 0.39
CA SER A 115 -16.70 -12.18 1.15
C SER A 115 -15.47 -12.32 2.05
N GLN A 116 -14.29 -11.87 1.59
CA GLN A 116 -13.06 -11.91 2.38
C GLN A 116 -13.12 -10.94 3.55
N ARG A 117 -13.73 -9.76 3.35
CA ARG A 117 -13.81 -8.72 4.37
C ARG A 117 -14.56 -9.12 5.62
N VAL A 118 -15.53 -10.03 5.52
CA VAL A 118 -16.32 -10.49 6.67
C VAL A 118 -15.69 -11.69 7.41
N THR A 119 -14.50 -12.12 7.01
CA THR A 119 -13.77 -13.19 7.70
C THR A 119 -13.05 -12.68 8.95
N SER A 120 -12.94 -13.53 9.98
CA SER A 120 -12.17 -13.23 11.18
C SER A 120 -10.68 -13.04 10.89
N LYS A 121 -10.15 -13.75 9.88
CA LYS A 121 -8.76 -13.60 9.41
C LYS A 121 -8.51 -12.20 8.87
N HIS A 122 -9.38 -11.70 7.98
CA HIS A 122 -9.29 -10.34 7.44
C HIS A 122 -9.37 -9.29 8.55
N TYR A 123 -10.38 -9.36 9.42
CA TYR A 123 -10.53 -8.41 10.53
C TYR A 123 -9.34 -8.45 11.49
N SER A 124 -8.78 -9.63 11.76
CA SER A 124 -7.60 -9.74 12.59
C SER A 124 -6.35 -9.15 11.92
N ALA A 125 -6.21 -9.28 10.61
CA ALA A 125 -5.09 -8.68 9.87
C ALA A 125 -5.22 -7.15 9.86
N TYR A 126 -6.38 -6.64 9.43
CA TYR A 126 -6.66 -5.20 9.40
C TYR A 126 -6.50 -4.52 10.77
N TYR A 127 -7.00 -5.15 11.85
CA TYR A 127 -6.80 -4.63 13.21
C TYR A 127 -5.31 -4.51 13.58
N LYS A 128 -4.49 -5.52 13.23
CA LYS A 128 -3.05 -5.49 13.50
C LYS A 128 -2.34 -4.40 12.68
N GLU A 129 -2.74 -4.19 11.43
CA GLU A 129 -2.20 -3.11 10.59
C GLU A 129 -2.48 -1.74 11.21
N LEU A 130 -3.72 -1.51 11.67
CA LEU A 130 -4.08 -0.28 12.37
C LEU A 130 -3.28 -0.08 13.67
N GLN A 131 -3.01 -1.14 14.42
CA GLN A 131 -2.14 -1.05 15.62
C GLN A 131 -0.72 -0.65 15.23
N ILE A 132 -0.17 -1.22 14.17
CA ILE A 132 1.17 -0.87 13.69
C ILE A 132 1.22 0.60 13.25
N LEU A 133 0.19 1.11 12.58
CA LEU A 133 0.11 2.51 12.15
C LEU A 133 -0.08 3.48 13.33
N LYS A 134 -0.86 3.09 14.34
CA LYS A 134 -1.01 3.87 15.57
C LYS A 134 0.32 4.02 16.31
N ASP A 135 1.05 2.92 16.45
CA ASP A 135 2.31 2.88 17.20
C ASP A 135 3.53 3.16 16.30
N TYR A 136 3.31 3.71 15.10
CA TYR A 136 4.35 3.90 14.10
C TYR A 136 5.35 4.98 14.54
N LYS A 137 6.59 4.56 14.77
CA LYS A 137 7.73 5.43 15.12
C LYS A 137 8.91 5.26 14.15
N GLY A 138 8.61 4.74 12.96
CA GLY A 138 9.61 4.48 11.93
C GLY A 138 10.28 5.77 11.42
N LYS A 139 11.45 5.55 10.82
CA LYS A 139 12.14 6.49 9.95
C LYS A 139 12.73 5.70 8.79
N ILE A 140 11.88 5.44 7.80
CA ILE A 140 12.19 4.57 6.65
C ILE A 140 12.18 5.35 5.34
N GLN A 141 11.46 6.48 5.30
CA GLN A 141 11.37 7.39 4.16
C GLN A 141 12.35 8.56 4.33
N GLU A 142 13.61 8.24 4.60
CA GLU A 142 14.69 9.23 4.68
C GLU A 142 15.50 9.31 3.39
N ASP A 143 16.26 10.38 3.25
CA ASP A 143 17.06 10.66 2.07
C ASP A 143 18.04 9.51 1.80
N ASP A 144 18.11 9.10 0.54
CA ASP A 144 18.95 8.00 0.04
C ASP A 144 18.68 6.63 0.71
N ALA A 145 17.53 6.44 1.36
CA ALA A 145 17.20 5.20 2.08
C ALA A 145 17.23 3.93 1.20
N LEU A 146 17.08 4.07 -0.11
CA LEU A 146 17.11 2.99 -1.10
C LEU A 146 18.32 3.06 -2.04
N GLY A 147 19.25 4.01 -1.84
CA GLY A 147 20.46 4.15 -2.66
C GLY A 147 20.15 4.23 -4.15
N ASP A 148 20.63 3.26 -4.92
CA ASP A 148 20.48 3.18 -6.37
C ASP A 148 19.43 2.14 -6.84
N ILE A 149 18.58 1.66 -5.92
CA ILE A 149 17.44 0.79 -6.26
C ILE A 149 16.42 1.58 -7.07
N PHE A 150 16.01 1.07 -8.25
CA PHE A 150 14.99 1.72 -9.06
C PHE A 150 13.68 1.94 -8.30
N LEU A 151 13.18 3.18 -8.31
CA LEU A 151 11.97 3.54 -7.58
C LEU A 151 10.98 4.23 -8.52
N HIS A 152 9.79 3.66 -8.65
CA HIS A 152 8.66 4.29 -9.32
C HIS A 152 7.59 4.67 -8.31
N ILE A 153 7.18 5.93 -8.31
CA ILE A 153 6.12 6.45 -7.43
C ILE A 153 4.90 6.77 -8.31
N LEU A 154 3.87 5.95 -8.23
CA LEU A 154 2.60 6.19 -8.91
C LEU A 154 1.68 6.99 -7.98
N THR A 155 1.42 8.24 -8.36
CA THR A 155 0.62 9.20 -7.60
C THR A 155 -0.70 9.46 -8.30
N PRO A 156 -1.84 9.39 -7.60
CA PRO A 156 -3.14 9.65 -8.22
C PRO A 156 -3.32 11.14 -8.51
N ALA A 157 -3.85 11.47 -9.69
CA ALA A 157 -4.14 12.85 -10.06
C ALA A 157 -5.43 13.40 -9.44
N ASN A 158 -6.40 12.53 -9.12
CA ASN A 158 -7.77 12.93 -8.70
C ASN A 158 -8.20 12.17 -7.44
N LYS A 159 -7.43 12.29 -6.36
CA LYS A 159 -7.68 11.59 -5.09
C LYS A 159 -8.80 12.23 -4.29
N TYR A 160 -8.82 13.56 -4.22
CA TYR A 160 -9.77 14.33 -3.41
C TYR A 160 -10.92 14.90 -4.23
N ASN A 161 -10.84 14.84 -5.56
CA ASN A 161 -11.73 15.54 -6.49
C ASN A 161 -11.74 17.06 -6.21
N ASP A 162 -10.57 17.58 -5.85
CA ASP A 162 -10.35 18.95 -5.43
C ASP A 162 -8.95 19.34 -5.88
N GLU A 163 -8.89 20.20 -6.89
CA GLU A 163 -7.65 20.51 -7.63
C GLU A 163 -6.54 21.04 -6.70
N GLU A 164 -6.87 21.88 -5.72
CA GLU A 164 -5.90 22.42 -4.77
C GLU A 164 -5.34 21.31 -3.87
N LYS A 165 -6.21 20.49 -3.29
CA LYS A 165 -5.80 19.37 -2.42
C LYS A 165 -5.03 18.30 -3.19
N ASP A 166 -5.43 18.02 -4.42
CA ASP A 166 -4.78 17.04 -5.28
C ASP A 166 -3.37 17.52 -5.68
N ASN A 167 -3.21 18.79 -6.05
CA ASN A 167 -1.90 19.38 -6.32
C ASN A 167 -0.98 19.37 -5.08
N ASP A 168 -1.50 19.76 -3.91
CA ASP A 168 -0.75 19.68 -2.65
C ASP A 168 -0.32 18.26 -2.34
N TYR A 169 -1.19 17.28 -2.59
CA TYR A 169 -0.88 15.87 -2.39
C TYR A 169 0.16 15.32 -3.37
N ILE A 170 0.10 15.72 -4.64
CA ILE A 170 1.09 15.37 -5.65
C ILE A 170 2.47 15.90 -5.25
N ASN A 171 2.53 17.19 -4.87
CA ASN A 171 3.75 17.83 -4.39
C ASN A 171 4.28 17.17 -3.12
N LYS A 172 3.40 16.68 -2.25
CA LYS A 172 3.80 15.92 -1.07
C LYS A 172 4.40 14.56 -1.42
N GLN A 173 3.78 13.81 -2.32
CA GLN A 173 4.25 12.50 -2.78
C GLN A 173 5.61 12.58 -3.50
N SER A 174 5.94 13.71 -4.14
CA SER A 174 7.25 13.90 -4.78
C SER A 174 8.40 13.82 -3.76
N ASN A 175 8.16 14.08 -2.47
CA ASN A 175 9.15 13.85 -1.42
C ASN A 175 9.62 12.39 -1.33
N LEU A 176 8.92 11.41 -1.91
CA LEU A 176 9.40 10.04 -2.00
C LEU A 176 10.53 9.86 -3.03
N GLU A 177 10.75 10.82 -3.93
CA GLU A 177 11.84 10.73 -4.90
C GLU A 177 13.21 10.74 -4.22
N LYS A 178 13.33 11.44 -3.08
CA LYS A 178 14.57 11.50 -2.29
C LYS A 178 15.04 10.13 -1.76
N LEU A 179 14.18 9.12 -1.77
CA LEU A 179 14.52 7.79 -1.29
C LEU A 179 15.57 7.09 -2.16
N SER A 180 15.65 7.43 -3.46
CA SER A 180 16.61 6.83 -4.36
C SER A 180 17.13 7.81 -5.41
N SER A 181 18.40 7.68 -5.74
CA SER A 181 19.01 8.32 -6.91
C SER A 181 18.39 7.90 -8.26
N LYS A 182 17.63 6.81 -8.31
CA LYS A 182 16.91 6.31 -9.51
C LYS A 182 15.39 6.36 -9.33
N ALA A 183 14.89 7.37 -8.61
CA ALA A 183 13.47 7.58 -8.42
C ALA A 183 12.82 8.34 -9.59
N GLU A 184 11.56 8.02 -9.87
CA GLU A 184 10.71 8.75 -10.80
C GLU A 184 9.27 8.75 -10.26
N GLN A 185 8.72 9.94 -10.04
CA GLN A 185 7.28 10.12 -9.84
C GLN A 185 6.55 10.13 -11.18
N VAL A 186 5.43 9.40 -11.23
CA VAL A 186 4.49 9.38 -12.34
C VAL A 186 3.11 9.73 -11.80
N ILE A 187 2.62 10.89 -12.24
CA ILE A 187 1.23 11.31 -11.99
C ILE A 187 0.32 10.49 -12.91
N VAL A 188 -0.68 9.84 -12.33
CA VAL A 188 -1.60 8.98 -13.05
C VAL A 188 -2.95 9.65 -13.17
N GLU A 189 -3.23 10.14 -14.37
CA GLU A 189 -4.50 10.80 -14.72
C GLU A 189 -5.71 9.88 -14.54
N ASP A 190 -6.87 10.48 -14.27
CA ASP A 190 -8.15 9.79 -14.07
C ASP A 190 -8.10 8.63 -13.05
N SER A 191 -7.26 8.76 -12.02
CA SER A 191 -7.13 7.75 -10.98
C SER A 191 -7.42 8.31 -9.60
N SER A 192 -8.12 7.50 -8.80
CA SER A 192 -8.26 7.67 -7.36
C SER A 192 -7.07 7.04 -6.64
N SER A 193 -7.13 6.97 -5.30
CA SER A 193 -6.16 6.20 -4.49
C SER A 193 -5.93 4.76 -4.97
N TYR A 194 -6.87 4.15 -5.69
CA TYR A 194 -6.77 2.77 -6.16
C TYR A 194 -6.28 2.67 -7.60
N ILE A 195 -5.10 3.24 -7.90
CA ILE A 195 -4.49 3.23 -9.24
C ILE A 195 -4.44 1.83 -9.86
N GLN A 196 -4.15 0.80 -9.06
CA GLN A 196 -4.11 -0.59 -9.52
C GLN A 196 -5.46 -1.13 -10.05
N VAL A 197 -6.56 -0.44 -9.73
CA VAL A 197 -7.91 -0.76 -10.22
C VAL A 197 -8.31 0.22 -11.32
N ASP A 198 -8.05 1.51 -11.15
CA ASP A 198 -8.49 2.55 -12.07
C ASP A 198 -7.67 2.61 -13.36
N ARG A 199 -6.36 2.34 -13.24
CA ARG A 199 -5.33 2.44 -14.28
C ARG A 199 -4.28 1.32 -14.12
N PRO A 200 -4.68 0.03 -14.17
CA PRO A 200 -3.76 -1.10 -13.97
C PRO A 200 -2.58 -1.11 -14.96
N GLU A 201 -2.76 -0.57 -16.16
CA GLU A 201 -1.72 -0.42 -17.17
C GLU A 201 -0.57 0.49 -16.71
N ALA A 202 -0.83 1.49 -15.87
CA ALA A 202 0.22 2.33 -15.29
C ALA A 202 1.12 1.51 -14.36
N VAL A 203 0.54 0.61 -13.55
CA VAL A 203 1.27 -0.31 -12.68
C VAL A 203 2.11 -1.28 -13.50
N VAL A 204 1.52 -1.89 -14.53
CA VAL A 204 2.23 -2.81 -15.43
C VAL A 204 3.39 -2.11 -16.14
N LYS A 205 3.18 -0.87 -16.61
CA LYS A 205 4.22 -0.06 -17.26
C LYS A 205 5.39 0.23 -16.32
N ALA A 206 5.11 0.61 -15.07
CA ALA A 206 6.14 0.87 -14.06
C ALA A 206 6.98 -0.38 -13.77
N ILE A 207 6.33 -1.53 -13.55
CA ILE A 207 7.02 -2.82 -13.34
C ILE A 207 7.89 -3.16 -14.54
N ASN A 208 7.35 -3.07 -15.75
CA ASN A 208 8.09 -3.39 -16.97
C ASN A 208 9.30 -2.48 -17.19
N LYS A 209 9.22 -1.20 -16.82
CA LYS A 209 10.34 -0.26 -16.90
C LYS A 209 11.47 -0.70 -15.97
N ILE A 210 11.18 -0.97 -14.70
CA ILE A 210 12.16 -1.49 -13.72
C ILE A 210 12.80 -2.80 -14.23
N VAL A 211 11.99 -3.75 -14.71
CA VAL A 211 12.50 -5.04 -15.22
C VAL A 211 13.44 -4.84 -16.41
N LYS A 212 13.11 -3.92 -17.33
CA LYS A 212 13.93 -3.62 -18.49
C LYS A 212 15.26 -2.98 -18.09
N GLU A 213 15.25 -2.06 -17.14
CA GLU A 213 16.44 -1.34 -16.69
C GLU A 213 17.36 -2.23 -15.84
N ALA A 214 16.81 -3.02 -14.92
CA ALA A 214 17.56 -4.01 -14.15
C ALA A 214 18.23 -5.07 -15.04
N LYS A 215 17.60 -5.47 -16.15
CA LYS A 215 18.22 -6.39 -17.13
C LYS A 215 19.39 -5.76 -17.89
N LYS A 216 19.39 -4.44 -18.10
CA LYS A 216 20.51 -3.75 -18.77
C LYS A 216 21.75 -3.67 -17.89
N GLN A 217 21.59 -3.51 -16.58
CA GLN A 217 22.71 -3.43 -15.63
C GLN A 217 23.42 -4.77 -15.39
N LYS A 218 22.81 -5.89 -15.77
CA LYS A 218 23.41 -7.23 -15.68
C LYS A 218 24.25 -7.63 -16.91
N LYS A 219 24.23 -6.81 -17.96
CA LYS A 219 25.04 -7.02 -19.17
C LYS A 219 26.28 -6.14 -19.13
#